data_AF-A0A759LLB7-F1
#
_entry.id   AF-A0A759LLB7-F1
#
_cell.length_a   1.000
_cell.length_b   1.000
_cell.length_c   1.000
_cell.angle_alpha   90.00
_cell.angle_beta   90.00
_cell.angle_gamma   90.00
#
_symmetry.space_group_name_H-M   'P 1'
#
loop_
_entity.id
_entity.type
_entity.pdbx_description
1 polymer ?
#
loop_
_entity_poly.entity_id
_entity_poly.type
_entity_poly.pdbx_seq_one_letter_code
_entity_poly.pdbx_strand_id
1 'polypeptide(L)'
;MKQMSLIEMDGFLKGKCIPRDLKVNETNAEYLVRKFAEAEAKCAALSAKLIMINDLTEAAEQANKLAQEAAEKLVQERNALAAENAGLKDALNDILQPDAAVLERNHRVRALDAMETPATDAFLAEVRASARNEGINYAASRLAAAFNHGFLDKPVSEVLDVTRMILSAKEDLANDPLPTADGLSGEYAEKSIEEWKTQLRKGGAA
;
A
#
# COMPACT_ATOMS: atom_id res chain seq x y z
N MET A 1 8.12 19.07 39.60
CA MET A 1 8.66 20.27 40.27
C MET A 1 7.50 21.21 40.55
N LYS A 2 7.37 21.71 41.78
CA LYS A 2 6.36 22.73 42.09
C LYS A 2 6.81 24.03 41.43
N GLN A 3 5.95 24.64 40.60
CA GLN A 3 6.24 25.93 39.97
C GLN A 3 6.30 27.01 41.06
N MET A 4 7.26 27.92 40.96
CA MET A 4 7.35 29.08 41.85
C MET A 4 6.10 29.95 41.65
N SER A 5 5.42 30.31 42.74
CA SER A 5 4.31 31.24 42.67
C SER A 5 4.81 32.66 42.34
N LEU A 6 3.92 33.53 41.82
CA LEU A 6 4.27 34.92 41.52
C LEU A 6 4.77 35.67 42.78
N ILE A 7 4.23 35.35 43.95
CA ILE A 7 4.63 35.95 45.23
C ILE A 7 6.05 35.52 45.63
N GLU A 8 6.38 34.23 45.47
CA GLU A 8 7.74 33.72 45.71
C GLU A 8 8.74 34.31 44.71
N MET A 9 8.35 34.47 43.45
CA MET A 9 9.20 35.06 42.42
C MET A 9 9.47 36.54 42.66
N ASP A 10 8.46 37.33 43.05
CA ASP A 10 8.64 38.73 43.44
C ASP A 10 9.55 38.86 44.69
N GLY A 11 9.36 37.98 45.68
CA GLY A 11 10.22 37.92 46.86
C GLY A 11 11.68 37.62 46.50
N PHE A 12 11.92 36.69 45.58
CA PHE A 12 13.27 36.30 45.13
C PHE A 12 13.95 37.44 44.38
N LEU A 13 13.24 38.08 43.44
CA LEU A 13 13.76 39.19 42.64
C LEU A 13 14.06 40.43 43.50
N LYS A 14 13.34 40.62 44.61
CA LYS A 14 13.61 41.68 45.60
C LYS A 14 14.64 41.31 46.67
N GLY A 15 15.20 40.10 46.63
CA GLY A 15 16.17 39.60 47.62
C GLY A 15 15.56 39.32 49.00
N LYS A 16 14.24 39.16 49.11
CA LYS A 16 13.51 38.91 50.36
C LYS A 16 13.30 37.43 50.67
N CYS A 17 13.49 36.54 49.69
CA CYS A 17 13.42 35.10 49.90
C CYS A 17 14.41 34.32 49.01
N ILE A 18 14.65 33.06 49.36
CA ILE A 18 15.53 32.13 48.64
C ILE A 18 14.66 31.01 48.03
N PRO A 19 14.84 30.66 46.74
CA PRO A 19 14.09 29.58 46.11
C PRO A 19 14.36 28.25 46.80
N ARG A 20 13.30 27.46 47.02
CA ARG A 20 13.41 26.16 47.72
C ARG A 20 14.29 25.15 46.99
N ASP A 21 14.38 25.26 45.67
CA ASP A 21 15.13 24.36 44.80
C ASP A 21 16.47 24.96 44.32
N LEU A 22 16.97 25.98 45.03
CA LEU A 22 18.33 26.47 44.88
C LEU A 22 19.32 25.41 45.38
N LYS A 23 20.33 25.07 44.59
CA LYS A 23 21.34 24.07 44.97
C LYS A 23 22.38 24.66 45.91
N VAL A 24 23.02 23.80 46.71
CA VAL A 24 24.17 24.21 47.54
C VAL A 24 25.30 24.71 46.62
N ASN A 25 25.87 25.86 46.95
CA ASN A 25 26.90 26.57 46.16
C ASN A 25 26.44 27.07 44.77
N GLU A 26 25.13 27.17 44.51
CA GLU A 26 24.58 27.80 43.32
C GLU A 26 24.27 29.28 43.60
N THR A 27 24.79 30.18 42.78
CA THR A 27 24.46 31.61 42.83
C THR A 27 23.06 31.88 42.26
N ASN A 28 22.45 33.01 42.61
CA ASN A 28 21.15 33.40 42.06
C ASN A 28 21.17 33.52 40.52
N ALA A 29 22.30 33.93 39.94
CA ALA A 29 22.47 33.99 38.49
C ALA A 29 22.48 32.59 37.86
N GLU A 30 23.26 31.67 38.43
CA GLU A 30 23.31 30.27 37.98
C GLU A 30 21.93 29.58 38.12
N TYR A 31 21.20 29.85 39.20
CA TYR A 31 19.83 29.39 39.39
C TYR A 31 18.90 29.84 38.27
N LEU A 32 18.91 31.13 37.94
CA LEU A 32 18.08 31.70 36.88
C LEU A 32 18.44 31.13 35.51
N VAL A 33 19.74 31.05 35.19
CA VAL A 33 20.23 30.43 33.95
C VAL A 33 19.76 28.99 33.84
N ARG A 34 19.87 28.19 34.92
CA ARG A 34 19.36 26.81 34.93
C ARG A 34 17.86 26.77 34.71
N LYS A 35 17.08 27.66 35.32
CA LYS A 35 15.62 27.68 35.16
C LYS A 35 15.18 28.10 33.77
N PHE A 36 15.86 29.06 33.15
CA PHE A 36 15.62 29.42 31.77
C PHE A 36 16.00 28.28 30.81
N ALA A 37 17.16 27.64 31.02
CA ALA A 37 17.56 26.47 30.24
C ALA A 37 16.56 25.29 30.38
N GLU A 38 16.08 25.02 31.60
CA GLU A 38 15.02 24.02 31.85
C GLU A 38 13.71 24.37 31.13
N ALA A 39 13.35 25.66 31.03
CA ALA A 39 12.15 26.12 30.34
C ALA A 39 12.32 26.06 28.81
N GLU A 40 13.45 26.52 28.29
CA GLU A 40 13.81 26.44 26.86
C GLU A 40 13.84 24.97 26.39
N ALA A 41 14.44 24.07 27.17
CA ALA A 41 14.44 22.64 26.86
C ALA A 41 13.02 22.05 26.81
N LYS A 42 12.11 22.47 27.71
CA LYS A 42 10.70 22.06 27.66
C LYS A 42 9.98 22.63 26.44
N CYS A 43 10.23 23.88 26.08
CA CYS A 43 9.67 24.51 24.89
C CYS A 43 10.15 23.81 23.61
N ALA A 44 11.45 23.49 23.51
CA ALA A 44 12.01 22.75 22.39
C ALA A 44 11.41 21.33 22.29
N ALA A 45 11.27 20.63 23.42
CA ALA A 45 10.63 19.31 23.45
C ALA A 45 9.14 19.36 23.06
N LEU A 46 8.41 20.39 23.48
CA LEU A 46 7.01 20.58 23.07
C LEU A 46 6.90 20.92 21.58
N SER A 47 7.79 21.77 21.06
CA SER A 47 7.83 22.10 19.63
C SER A 47 8.12 20.87 18.76
N ALA A 48 9.08 20.04 19.16
CA ALA A 48 9.36 18.78 18.46
C ALA A 48 8.16 17.82 18.49
N LYS A 49 7.45 17.72 19.61
CA LYS A 49 6.23 16.92 19.72
C LYS A 49 5.11 17.45 18.82
N LEU A 50 4.95 18.78 18.71
CA LEU A 50 3.95 19.38 17.83
C LEU A 50 4.24 19.07 16.36
N ILE A 51 5.51 19.13 15.93
CA ILE A 51 5.91 18.73 14.58
C ILE A 51 5.52 17.28 14.31
N MET A 52 5.90 16.36 15.21
CA MET A 52 5.55 14.95 15.08
C MET A 52 4.04 14.71 15.06
N ILE A 53 3.27 15.45 15.87
CA ILE A 53 1.80 15.36 15.87
C ILE A 53 1.23 15.82 14.53
N ASN A 54 1.75 16.90 13.95
CA ASN A 54 1.31 17.38 12.65
C ASN A 54 1.60 16.33 11.57
N ASP A 55 2.82 15.78 11.52
CA ASP A 55 3.19 14.74 10.55
C ASP A 55 2.29 13.50 10.68
N LEU A 56 1.99 13.09 11.91
CA LEU A 56 1.08 11.96 12.18
C LEU A 56 -0.37 12.28 11.79
N THR A 57 -0.80 13.53 11.95
CA THR A 57 -2.15 13.98 11.59
C THR A 57 -2.30 13.98 10.07
N GLU A 58 -1.32 14.50 9.34
CA GLU A 58 -1.29 14.47 7.87
C GLU A 58 -1.32 13.04 7.34
N ALA A 59 -0.50 12.15 7.93
CA ALA A 59 -0.50 10.73 7.57
C ALA A 59 -1.87 10.07 7.85
N ALA A 60 -2.52 10.40 8.97
CA ALA A 60 -3.83 9.88 9.31
C ALA A 60 -4.93 10.38 8.37
N GLU A 61 -4.90 11.66 8.00
CA GLU A 61 -5.83 12.25 7.03
C GLU A 61 -5.67 11.60 5.64
N GLN A 62 -4.44 11.38 5.20
CA GLN A 62 -4.17 10.69 3.94
C GLN A 62 -4.66 9.24 3.97
N ALA A 63 -4.41 8.50 5.05
CA ALA A 63 -4.89 7.14 5.21
C ALA A 63 -6.42 7.08 5.21
N ASN A 64 -7.09 8.03 5.88
CA ASN A 64 -8.55 8.09 5.92
C ASN A 64 -9.15 8.39 4.53
N LYS A 65 -8.52 9.29 3.77
CA LYS A 65 -8.91 9.59 2.38
C LYS A 65 -8.81 8.34 1.49
N LEU A 66 -7.68 7.64 1.53
CA LEU A 66 -7.49 6.41 0.75
C LEU A 66 -8.49 5.32 1.14
N ALA A 67 -8.79 5.18 2.43
CA ALA A 67 -9.78 4.23 2.92
C ALA A 67 -11.20 4.57 2.42
N GLN A 68 -11.56 5.86 2.39
CA GLN A 68 -12.84 6.32 1.86
C GLN A 68 -12.95 6.05 0.36
N GLU A 69 -11.93 6.40 -0.43
CA GLU A 69 -11.90 6.14 -1.88
C GLU A 69 -12.03 4.63 -2.20
N ALA A 70 -11.32 3.77 -1.45
CA ALA A 70 -11.44 2.33 -1.59
C ALA A 70 -12.85 1.81 -1.23
N ALA A 71 -13.46 2.34 -0.17
CA ALA A 71 -14.82 1.96 0.22
C ALA A 71 -15.86 2.38 -0.83
N GLU A 72 -15.72 3.58 -1.39
CA GLU A 72 -16.60 4.08 -2.46
C GLU A 72 -16.50 3.19 -3.72
N LYS A 73 -15.29 2.80 -4.11
CA LYS A 73 -15.08 1.87 -5.23
C LYS A 73 -15.77 0.52 -5.00
N LEU A 74 -15.56 -0.10 -3.83
CA LEU A 74 -16.21 -1.37 -3.47
C LEU A 74 -17.73 -1.26 -3.49
N VAL A 75 -18.30 -0.14 -3.00
CA VAL A 75 -19.75 0.09 -3.03
C VAL A 75 -20.25 0.18 -4.47
N GLN A 76 -19.52 0.86 -5.37
CA GLN A 76 -19.88 0.95 -6.79
C GLN A 76 -19.87 -0.43 -7.47
N GLU A 77 -18.81 -1.21 -7.28
CA GLU A 77 -18.71 -2.59 -7.81
C GLU A 77 -19.83 -3.49 -7.27
N ARG A 78 -20.10 -3.42 -5.97
CA ARG A 78 -21.19 -4.18 -5.33
C ARG A 78 -22.55 -3.82 -5.90
N ASN A 79 -22.81 -2.54 -6.14
CA ASN A 79 -24.07 -2.08 -6.74
C ASN A 79 -24.19 -2.53 -8.20
N ALA A 80 -23.10 -2.47 -8.97
CA ALA A 80 -23.08 -2.95 -10.35
C ALA A 80 -23.35 -4.46 -10.44
N LEU A 81 -22.69 -5.27 -9.60
CA LEU A 81 -22.94 -6.71 -9.50
C LEU A 81 -24.36 -7.02 -9.00
N ALA A 82 -24.91 -6.23 -8.07
CA ALA A 82 -26.28 -6.40 -7.61
C ALA A 82 -27.30 -6.12 -8.72
N ALA A 83 -27.08 -5.07 -9.53
CA ALA A 83 -27.91 -4.74 -10.67
C ALA A 83 -27.84 -5.83 -11.76
N GLU A 84 -26.63 -6.33 -12.06
CA GLU A 84 -26.41 -7.46 -12.97
C GLU A 84 -27.17 -8.70 -12.49
N ASN A 85 -27.04 -9.07 -11.21
CA ASN A 85 -27.76 -10.21 -10.64
C ASN A 85 -29.29 -10.06 -10.70
N ALA A 86 -29.82 -8.84 -10.54
CA ALA A 86 -31.24 -8.58 -10.69
C ALA A 86 -31.68 -8.80 -12.15
N GLY A 87 -30.93 -8.26 -13.12
CA GLY A 87 -31.19 -8.46 -14.55
C GLY A 87 -31.14 -9.93 -14.98
N LEU A 88 -30.13 -10.67 -14.51
CA LEU A 88 -30.02 -12.12 -14.75
C LEU A 88 -31.23 -12.89 -14.20
N LYS A 89 -31.70 -12.53 -13.01
CA LYS A 89 -32.86 -13.18 -12.39
C LYS A 89 -34.15 -12.89 -13.16
N ASP A 90 -34.31 -11.66 -13.64
CA ASP A 90 -35.47 -11.27 -14.45
C ASP A 90 -35.46 -11.98 -15.81
N ALA A 91 -34.31 -12.01 -16.49
CA ALA A 91 -34.13 -12.74 -17.74
C ALA A 91 -34.41 -14.25 -17.58
N LEU A 92 -33.96 -14.84 -16.47
CA LEU A 92 -34.24 -16.24 -16.16
C LEU A 92 -35.73 -16.49 -15.94
N ASN A 93 -36.42 -15.61 -15.21
CA ASN A 93 -37.86 -15.71 -15.01
C ASN A 93 -38.61 -15.67 -16.34
N ASP A 94 -38.27 -14.74 -17.24
CA ASP A 94 -38.89 -14.62 -18.57
C ASP A 94 -38.73 -15.89 -19.42
N ILE A 95 -37.59 -16.59 -19.29
CA ILE A 95 -37.32 -17.85 -19.98
C ILE A 95 -38.12 -19.03 -19.38
N LEU A 96 -38.33 -19.03 -18.06
CA LEU A 96 -38.88 -20.17 -17.30
C LEU A 96 -40.42 -20.15 -17.12
N GLN A 97 -41.11 -19.08 -17.56
CA GLN A 97 -42.57 -18.97 -17.46
C GLN A 97 -43.28 -20.18 -18.14
N PRO A 98 -44.34 -20.77 -17.54
CA PRO A 98 -45.03 -21.96 -18.08
C PRO A 98 -45.62 -21.78 -19.49
N ASP A 99 -45.97 -20.54 -19.86
CA ASP A 99 -46.41 -20.16 -21.21
C ASP A 99 -45.23 -19.88 -22.17
N ALA A 100 -43.99 -20.29 -21.86
CA ALA A 100 -42.81 -20.14 -22.71
C ALA A 100 -42.93 -20.77 -24.12
N ALA A 101 -43.97 -21.56 -24.37
CA ALA A 101 -44.39 -21.97 -25.71
C ALA A 101 -44.91 -20.80 -26.58
N VAL A 102 -45.35 -19.70 -25.96
CA VAL A 102 -45.90 -18.47 -26.57
C VAL A 102 -44.87 -17.36 -26.68
N LEU A 103 -43.72 -17.46 -25.99
CA LEU A 103 -42.63 -16.49 -26.16
C LEU A 103 -42.06 -16.66 -27.58
N GLU A 104 -42.38 -15.72 -28.47
CA GLU A 104 -41.79 -15.66 -29.80
C GLU A 104 -40.27 -15.79 -29.71
N ARG A 105 -39.64 -16.50 -30.65
CA ARG A 105 -38.18 -16.72 -30.71
C ARG A 105 -37.38 -15.43 -30.42
N ASN A 106 -37.88 -14.27 -30.86
CA ASN A 106 -37.28 -12.95 -30.65
C ASN A 106 -37.24 -12.48 -29.18
N HIS A 107 -38.17 -12.93 -28.34
CA HIS A 107 -38.16 -12.64 -26.91
C HIS A 107 -37.15 -13.51 -26.15
N ARG A 108 -36.98 -14.78 -26.56
CA ARG A 108 -35.96 -15.67 -25.97
C ARG A 108 -34.54 -15.23 -26.33
N VAL A 109 -34.33 -14.75 -27.57
CA VAL A 109 -33.03 -14.19 -27.98
C VAL A 109 -32.71 -12.94 -27.16
N ARG A 110 -33.67 -12.01 -27.00
CA ARG A 110 -33.48 -10.82 -26.16
C ARG A 110 -33.20 -11.15 -24.69
N ALA A 111 -33.84 -12.19 -24.14
CA ALA A 111 -33.56 -12.65 -22.79
C ALA A 111 -32.14 -13.25 -22.65
N LEU A 112 -31.65 -13.96 -23.68
CA LEU A 112 -30.28 -14.47 -23.71
C LEU A 112 -29.24 -13.34 -23.85
N ASP A 113 -29.49 -12.34 -24.69
CA ASP A 113 -28.62 -11.15 -24.80
C ASP A 113 -28.59 -10.36 -23.48
N ALA A 114 -29.69 -10.35 -22.72
CA ALA A 114 -29.75 -9.75 -21.39
C ALA A 114 -29.00 -10.55 -20.30
N MET A 115 -28.46 -11.74 -20.62
CA MET A 115 -27.65 -12.55 -19.70
C MET A 115 -26.14 -12.26 -19.77
N GLU A 116 -25.72 -11.21 -20.48
CA GLU A 116 -24.34 -10.72 -20.42
C GLU A 116 -23.97 -10.29 -18.99
N THR A 117 -22.70 -10.49 -18.61
CA THR A 117 -22.18 -10.21 -17.26
C THR A 117 -21.01 -9.22 -17.24
N PRO A 118 -21.20 -7.99 -17.75
CA PRO A 118 -20.11 -7.02 -17.90
C PRO A 118 -19.50 -6.55 -16.57
N ALA A 119 -20.29 -6.48 -15.48
CA ALA A 119 -19.76 -6.12 -14.17
C ALA A 119 -18.90 -7.25 -13.58
N THR A 120 -19.31 -8.51 -13.78
CA THR A 120 -18.49 -9.67 -13.43
C THR A 120 -17.20 -9.71 -14.25
N ASP A 121 -17.27 -9.46 -15.57
CA ASP A 121 -16.09 -9.45 -16.44
C ASP A 121 -15.10 -8.34 -16.04
N ALA A 122 -15.59 -7.15 -15.72
CA ALA A 122 -14.78 -6.04 -15.23
C ALA A 122 -14.10 -6.41 -13.89
N PHE A 123 -14.84 -6.97 -12.94
CA PHE A 123 -14.28 -7.44 -11.67
C PHE A 123 -13.20 -8.52 -11.86
N LEU A 124 -13.45 -9.50 -12.73
CA LEU A 124 -12.47 -10.55 -13.02
C LEU A 124 -11.23 -9.99 -13.72
N ALA A 125 -11.37 -9.00 -14.60
CA ALA A 125 -10.23 -8.31 -15.22
C ALA A 125 -9.37 -7.61 -14.17
N GLU A 126 -9.98 -6.91 -13.21
CA GLU A 126 -9.29 -6.29 -12.09
C GLU A 126 -8.55 -7.30 -11.21
N VAL A 127 -9.23 -8.37 -10.80
CA VAL A 127 -8.62 -9.44 -9.99
C VAL A 127 -7.42 -10.06 -10.71
N ARG A 128 -7.53 -10.31 -12.02
CA ARG A 128 -6.42 -10.82 -12.84
C ARG A 128 -5.27 -9.83 -12.90
N ALA A 129 -5.54 -8.53 -13.07
CA ALA A 129 -4.50 -7.50 -13.06
C ALA A 129 -3.77 -7.44 -11.70
N SER A 130 -4.52 -7.50 -10.59
CA SER A 130 -3.94 -7.57 -9.24
C SER A 130 -3.07 -8.81 -9.05
N ALA A 131 -3.58 -9.99 -9.40
CA ALA A 131 -2.85 -11.25 -9.27
C ALA A 131 -1.55 -11.26 -10.09
N ARG A 132 -1.54 -10.67 -11.28
CA ARG A 132 -0.32 -10.52 -12.09
C ARG A 132 0.69 -9.59 -11.41
N ASN A 133 0.24 -8.45 -10.86
CA ASN A 133 1.11 -7.54 -10.10
C ASN A 133 1.74 -8.22 -8.87
N GLU A 134 0.96 -9.05 -8.16
CA GLU A 134 1.44 -9.86 -7.06
C GLU A 134 2.47 -10.91 -7.52
N GLY A 135 2.22 -11.60 -8.63
CA GLY A 135 3.16 -12.55 -9.23
C GLY A 135 4.51 -11.89 -9.59
N ILE A 136 4.49 -10.70 -10.17
CA ILE A 136 5.69 -9.91 -10.48
C ILE A 136 6.46 -9.55 -9.21
N ASN A 137 5.76 -9.07 -8.17
CA ASN A 137 6.36 -8.77 -6.88
C ASN A 137 6.98 -10.00 -6.24
N TYR A 138 6.29 -11.13 -6.31
CA TYR A 138 6.75 -12.40 -5.77
C TYR A 138 8.05 -12.83 -6.47
N ALA A 139 8.11 -12.79 -7.80
CA ALA A 139 9.30 -13.13 -8.57
C ALA A 139 10.50 -12.22 -8.20
N ALA A 140 10.30 -10.90 -8.16
CA ALA A 140 11.33 -9.94 -7.76
C ALA A 140 11.82 -10.19 -6.32
N SER A 141 10.90 -10.49 -5.40
CA SER A 141 11.22 -10.79 -4.00
C SER A 141 12.00 -12.10 -3.86
N ARG A 142 11.65 -13.13 -4.63
CA ARG A 142 12.38 -14.41 -4.65
C ARG A 142 13.79 -14.24 -5.19
N LEU A 143 13.99 -13.40 -6.21
CA LEU A 143 15.32 -13.07 -6.73
C LEU A 143 16.17 -12.34 -5.69
N ALA A 144 15.63 -11.29 -5.07
CA ALA A 144 16.33 -10.55 -4.03
C ALA A 144 16.68 -11.43 -2.82
N ALA A 145 15.76 -12.32 -2.42
CA ALA A 145 16.02 -13.29 -1.36
C ALA A 145 17.12 -14.29 -1.75
N ALA A 146 17.14 -14.78 -2.99
CA ALA A 146 18.18 -15.69 -3.47
C ALA A 146 19.58 -15.05 -3.37
N PHE A 147 19.70 -13.77 -3.71
CA PHE A 147 20.93 -13.01 -3.53
C PHE A 147 21.32 -12.85 -2.05
N ASN A 148 20.41 -12.38 -1.20
CA ASN A 148 20.68 -12.16 0.23
C ASN A 148 21.08 -13.44 0.97
N HIS A 149 20.63 -14.61 0.51
CA HIS A 149 21.00 -15.90 1.08
C HIS A 149 22.22 -16.56 0.41
N GLY A 150 22.89 -15.88 -0.53
CA GLY A 150 24.12 -16.35 -1.17
C GLY A 150 23.93 -17.41 -2.26
N PHE A 151 22.71 -17.58 -2.80
CA PHE A 151 22.47 -18.46 -3.95
C PHE A 151 22.93 -17.87 -5.28
N LEU A 152 23.17 -16.55 -5.32
CA LEU A 152 23.66 -15.82 -6.49
C LEU A 152 24.99 -15.17 -6.17
N ASP A 153 26.05 -15.60 -6.87
CA ASP A 153 27.38 -14.99 -6.80
C ASP A 153 27.53 -13.95 -7.93
N LYS A 154 26.81 -12.82 -7.75
CA LYS A 154 26.74 -11.70 -8.71
C LYS A 154 26.88 -10.37 -7.97
N PRO A 155 27.37 -9.30 -8.62
CA PRO A 155 27.44 -8.00 -7.97
C PRO A 155 26.03 -7.45 -7.70
N VAL A 156 25.90 -6.66 -6.62
CA VAL A 156 24.63 -6.05 -6.21
C VAL A 156 23.98 -5.24 -7.34
N SER A 157 24.79 -4.58 -8.18
CA SER A 157 24.30 -3.81 -9.33
C SER A 157 23.55 -4.68 -10.34
N GLU A 158 24.08 -5.85 -10.70
CA GLU A 158 23.43 -6.75 -11.64
C GLU A 158 22.12 -7.31 -11.06
N VAL A 159 22.12 -7.72 -9.79
CA VAL A 159 20.90 -8.21 -9.14
C VAL A 159 19.85 -7.11 -9.02
N LEU A 160 20.27 -5.88 -8.72
CA LEU A 160 19.38 -4.72 -8.68
C LEU A 160 18.76 -4.45 -10.05
N ASP A 161 19.55 -4.49 -11.11
CA ASP A 161 19.06 -4.24 -12.47
C ASP A 161 18.05 -5.32 -12.90
N VAL A 162 18.34 -6.60 -12.64
CA VAL A 162 17.37 -7.69 -12.92
C VAL A 162 16.12 -7.56 -12.05
N THR A 163 16.26 -7.23 -10.76
CA THR A 163 15.09 -7.03 -9.88
C THR A 163 14.22 -5.87 -10.37
N ARG A 164 14.84 -4.75 -10.80
CA ARG A 164 14.14 -3.61 -11.39
C ARG A 164 13.47 -3.97 -12.71
N MET A 165 14.14 -4.74 -13.56
CA MET A 165 13.59 -5.22 -14.84
C MET A 165 12.38 -6.14 -14.63
N ILE A 166 12.38 -6.99 -13.60
CA ILE A 166 11.18 -7.75 -13.23
C ILE A 166 10.07 -6.80 -12.77
N LEU A 167 10.37 -5.82 -11.91
CA LEU A 167 9.37 -4.90 -11.40
C LEU A 167 8.79 -3.96 -12.47
N SER A 168 9.56 -3.60 -13.51
CA SER A 168 9.08 -2.77 -14.62
C SER A 168 8.02 -3.49 -15.48
N ALA A 169 7.93 -4.82 -15.42
CA ALA A 169 6.87 -5.58 -16.09
C ALA A 169 5.45 -5.18 -15.64
N LYS A 170 5.31 -4.50 -14.49
CA LYS A 170 4.03 -3.90 -14.08
C LYS A 170 3.60 -2.75 -14.98
N GLU A 171 4.56 -1.94 -15.43
CA GLU A 171 4.31 -0.83 -16.35
C GLU A 171 3.92 -1.38 -17.73
N ASP A 172 4.60 -2.44 -18.18
CA ASP A 172 4.25 -3.14 -19.41
C ASP A 172 2.82 -3.69 -19.35
N LEU A 173 2.43 -4.31 -18.23
CA LEU A 173 1.08 -4.84 -18.02
C LEU A 173 0.00 -3.75 -17.93
N ALA A 174 0.35 -2.57 -17.40
CA ALA A 174 -0.57 -1.44 -17.35
C ALA A 174 -0.81 -0.83 -18.75
N ASN A 175 0.21 -0.86 -19.62
CA ASN A 175 0.16 -0.30 -20.97
C ASN A 175 -0.39 -1.29 -22.01
N ASP A 176 -0.16 -2.60 -21.83
CA ASP A 176 -0.74 -3.67 -22.63
C ASP A 176 -1.36 -4.76 -21.71
N PRO A 177 -2.68 -4.73 -21.50
CA PRO A 177 -3.35 -5.68 -20.60
C PRO A 177 -3.42 -7.11 -21.16
N LEU A 178 -3.13 -7.29 -22.45
CA LEU A 178 -2.96 -8.60 -23.07
C LEU A 178 -1.49 -9.00 -22.95
N PRO A 179 -1.17 -10.06 -22.19
CA PRO A 179 0.19 -10.56 -22.17
C PRO A 179 0.58 -10.96 -23.60
N THR A 180 1.86 -10.79 -23.95
CA THR A 180 2.45 -11.58 -25.04
C THR A 180 2.07 -13.05 -24.83
N ALA A 181 1.72 -13.78 -25.91
CA ALA A 181 1.05 -15.08 -25.83
C ALA A 181 1.68 -16.10 -24.86
N ASP A 182 2.96 -15.92 -24.51
CA ASP A 182 3.78 -16.82 -23.70
C ASP A 182 4.26 -16.24 -22.34
N GLY A 183 3.82 -15.03 -21.97
CA GLY A 183 4.36 -14.31 -20.80
C GLY A 183 3.95 -14.85 -19.42
N LEU A 184 2.90 -15.68 -19.36
CA LEU A 184 2.31 -16.22 -18.11
C LEU A 184 2.21 -17.75 -18.08
N SER A 185 2.42 -18.42 -19.22
CA SER A 185 2.36 -19.88 -19.36
C SER A 185 3.54 -20.56 -18.63
N GLY A 186 4.67 -19.86 -18.53
CA GLY A 186 5.95 -20.41 -18.07
C GLY A 186 6.75 -21.09 -19.19
N GLU A 187 6.22 -21.27 -20.41
CA GLU A 187 6.92 -22.03 -21.46
C GLU A 187 8.25 -21.39 -21.83
N TYR A 188 8.33 -20.05 -21.90
CA TYR A 188 9.62 -19.36 -22.10
C TYR A 188 10.66 -19.72 -21.02
N ALA A 189 10.25 -19.72 -19.74
CA ALA A 189 11.14 -20.05 -18.63
C ALA A 189 11.56 -21.53 -18.67
N GLU A 190 10.62 -22.43 -18.95
CA GLU A 190 10.88 -23.87 -19.08
C GLU A 190 11.81 -24.19 -20.26
N LYS A 191 11.60 -23.56 -21.41
CA LYS A 191 12.46 -23.69 -22.59
C LYS A 191 13.86 -23.15 -22.31
N SER A 192 13.95 -21.98 -21.66
CA SER A 192 15.23 -21.40 -21.27
C SER A 192 16.01 -22.33 -20.33
N ILE A 193 15.32 -22.97 -19.36
CA ILE A 193 15.94 -23.96 -18.47
C ILE A 193 16.53 -25.14 -19.26
N GLU A 194 15.82 -25.68 -20.24
CA GLU A 194 16.32 -26.79 -21.06
C GLU A 194 17.51 -26.39 -21.95
N GLU A 195 17.48 -25.17 -22.49
CA GLU A 195 18.58 -24.59 -23.25
C GLU A 195 19.83 -24.42 -22.37
N TRP A 196 19.70 -23.84 -21.17
CA TRP A 196 20.80 -23.66 -20.22
C TRP A 196 21.38 -25.01 -19.75
N LYS A 197 20.52 -26.00 -19.43
CA LYS A 197 20.98 -27.36 -19.12
C LYS A 197 21.80 -27.97 -20.25
N THR A 198 21.42 -27.70 -21.49
CA THR A 198 22.13 -28.19 -22.67
C THR A 198 23.48 -27.50 -22.85
N GLN A 199 23.55 -26.18 -22.62
CA GLN A 199 24.81 -25.42 -22.66
C GLN A 199 25.80 -25.92 -21.59
N LEU A 200 25.32 -26.16 -20.37
CA LEU A 200 26.14 -26.72 -19.28
C LEU A 200 26.68 -28.12 -19.63
N ARG A 201 25.87 -28.99 -20.25
CA ARG A 201 26.30 -30.32 -20.70
C ARG A 201 27.36 -30.28 -21.80
N LYS A 202 27.38 -29.24 -22.63
CA LYS A 202 28.34 -29.06 -23.73
C LYS A 202 29.65 -28.37 -23.30
N GLY A 203 29.84 -28.14 -21.99
CA GLY A 203 31.05 -27.51 -21.45
C GLY A 203 31.12 -26.01 -21.71
N GLY A 204 29.97 -25.33 -21.80
CA GLY A 204 29.92 -23.87 -21.92
C GLY A 204 30.67 -23.21 -20.75
N ALA A 205 31.83 -22.65 -21.05
CA ALA A 205 32.70 -21.95 -20.12
C ALA A 205 31.98 -20.72 -19.53
N ALA A 206 32.25 -20.49 -18.25
CA ALA A 206 32.06 -19.22 -17.58
C ALA A 206 32.89 -18.11 -18.24
#